data_AF-A0A5S5CNJ5-F1
#
_entry.id   AF-A0A5S5CNJ5-F1
#
_cell.length_a   1.000
_cell.length_b   1.000
_cell.length_c   1.000
_cell.angle_alpha   90.00
_cell.angle_beta   90.00
_cell.angle_gamma   90.00
#
_symmetry.space_group_name_H-M   'P 1'
#
loop_
_entity.id
_entity.type
_entity.pdbx_description
1 polymer ?
#
loop_
_entity_poly.entity_id
_entity_poly.type
_entity_poly.pdbx_seq_one_letter_code
_entity_poly.pdbx_strand_id
1 'polypeptide(L)'
;MFAGAVPALDSLNVMRLSSPQSAILSAVIFNALIIVALVPLALRGVRYRPASASAMLRRNPLVYGVGGVLLPLVGIKLIDLLVSLVPGIA
;
A
#
# COMPACT_ATOMS: atom_id res chain seq x y z
N MET A 1 -18.29 10.20 -2.87
CA MET A 1 -18.84 11.50 -3.31
C MET A 1 -17.77 12.61 -3.40
N PHE A 2 -16.62 12.37 -4.06
CA PHE A 2 -15.61 13.43 -4.32
C PHE A 2 -14.97 13.32 -5.71
N ALA A 3 -14.77 12.11 -6.22
CA ALA A 3 -14.20 11.88 -7.55
C ALA A 3 -15.11 12.27 -8.73
N GLY A 4 -16.42 12.39 -8.54
CA GLY A 4 -17.33 12.96 -9.55
C GLY A 4 -17.35 14.49 -9.57
N ALA A 5 -16.81 15.15 -8.54
CA ALA A 5 -16.87 16.61 -8.40
C ALA A 5 -15.65 17.33 -8.97
N VAL A 6 -14.50 16.64 -9.08
CA VAL A 6 -13.25 17.22 -9.59
C VAL A 6 -12.58 16.22 -10.54
N PRO A 7 -12.91 16.25 -11.85
CA PRO A 7 -12.34 15.35 -12.85
C PRO A 7 -10.80 15.40 -12.92
N ALA A 8 -10.19 16.53 -12.53
CA ALA A 8 -8.74 16.68 -12.47
C ALA A 8 -8.08 15.68 -11.49
N LEU A 9 -8.79 15.19 -10.48
CA LEU A 9 -8.27 14.19 -9.54
C LEU A 9 -8.13 12.80 -10.16
N ASP A 10 -8.84 12.51 -11.25
CA ASP A 10 -8.71 11.23 -11.95
C ASP A 10 -7.33 11.10 -12.62
N SER A 11 -6.69 12.22 -12.99
CA SER A 11 -5.31 12.23 -13.48
C SER A 11 -4.28 11.77 -12.44
N LEU A 12 -4.62 11.82 -11.15
CA LEU A 12 -3.80 11.32 -10.05
C LEU A 12 -4.04 9.83 -9.76
N ASN A 13 -4.98 9.18 -10.45
CA ASN A 13 -5.21 7.74 -10.38
C ASN A 13 -4.12 6.96 -11.15
N VAL A 14 -2.89 7.04 -10.65
CA VAL A 14 -1.72 6.34 -11.21
C VAL A 14 -1.95 4.82 -11.26
N MET A 15 -2.76 4.28 -10.34
CA MET A 15 -3.05 2.84 -10.24
C MET A 15 -4.23 2.37 -11.12
N ARG A 16 -4.93 3.28 -11.82
CA ARG A 16 -6.13 2.99 -12.62
C ARG A 16 -7.10 2.04 -11.89
N LEU A 17 -7.49 2.41 -10.68
CA LEU A 17 -8.48 1.67 -9.88
C LEU A 17 -9.87 1.83 -10.49
N SER A 18 -10.72 0.80 -10.40
CA SER A 18 -11.95 0.68 -11.20
C SER A 18 -13.03 1.70 -10.84
N SER A 19 -13.21 2.00 -9.55
CA SER A 19 -14.12 3.03 -9.10
C SER A 19 -13.53 3.81 -7.91
N PRO A 20 -13.91 5.08 -7.71
CA PRO A 20 -13.47 5.85 -6.54
C PRO A 20 -13.90 5.22 -5.21
N GLN A 21 -15.03 4.51 -5.20
CA GLN A 21 -15.54 3.81 -4.02
C GLN A 21 -14.71 2.55 -3.73
N SER A 22 -14.39 1.74 -4.75
CA SER A 22 -13.52 0.56 -4.58
C SER A 22 -12.11 0.97 -4.15
N ALA A 23 -11.59 2.09 -4.68
CA ALA A 23 -10.28 2.62 -4.32
C ALA A 23 -10.18 2.99 -2.83
N ILE A 24 -11.16 3.73 -2.30
CA ILE A 24 -11.19 4.11 -0.88
C ILE A 24 -11.33 2.87 -0.01
N LEU A 25 -12.25 1.96 -0.38
CA LEU A 25 -12.48 0.73 0.38
C LEU A 25 -11.22 -0.15 0.43
N SER A 26 -10.56 -0.34 -0.71
CA SER A 26 -9.34 -1.13 -0.82
C SER A 26 -8.18 -0.55 -0.02
N ALA A 27 -8.03 0.78 -0.04
CA ALA A 27 -7.03 1.47 0.78
C ALA A 27 -7.27 1.29 2.28
N VAL A 28 -8.52 1.40 2.74
CA VAL A 28 -8.89 1.19 4.15
C VAL A 28 -8.65 -0.26 4.57
N ILE A 29 -9.06 -1.24 3.75
CA ILE A 29 -8.83 -2.65 4.01
C ILE A 29 -7.32 -2.95 4.09
N PHE A 30 -6.52 -2.45 3.14
CA PHE A 30 -5.08 -2.63 3.16
C PHE A 30 -4.46 -2.12 4.47
N ASN A 31 -4.83 -0.91 4.90
CA ASN A 31 -4.33 -0.33 6.15
C ASN A 31 -4.68 -1.17 7.39
N ALA A 32 -5.88 -1.75 7.42
CA ALA A 32 -6.28 -2.64 8.52
C ALA A 32 -5.47 -3.95 8.52
N LEU A 33 -5.28 -4.56 7.35
CA LEU A 33 -4.55 -5.83 7.22
C LEU A 33 -3.05 -5.67 7.46
N ILE A 34 -2.44 -4.59 6.95
CA ILE A 34 -0.99 -4.41 7.02
C ILE A 34 -0.51 -4.22 8.46
N ILE A 35 -1.31 -3.58 9.33
CA ILE A 35 -0.98 -3.43 10.76
C ILE A 35 -0.88 -4.81 11.40
N VAL A 36 -1.91 -5.65 11.24
CA VAL A 36 -1.94 -7.01 11.81
C VAL A 36 -0.78 -7.85 11.28
N ALA A 37 -0.46 -7.73 9.99
CA ALA A 37 0.66 -8.44 9.37
C ALA A 37 2.03 -7.99 9.90
N LEU A 38 2.19 -6.72 10.26
CA LEU A 38 3.47 -6.16 10.74
C LEU A 38 3.65 -6.26 12.26
N VAL A 39 2.59 -6.45 13.05
CA VAL A 39 2.69 -6.63 14.51
C VAL A 39 3.70 -7.74 14.90
N PRO A 40 3.68 -8.96 14.32
CA PRO A 40 4.66 -9.98 14.64
C PRO A 40 6.11 -9.57 14.34
N LEU A 41 6.31 -8.79 13.27
CA LEU A 41 7.63 -8.27 12.90
C LEU A 41 8.10 -7.22 13.91
N ALA A 42 7.20 -6.36 14.38
CA ALA A 42 7.48 -5.37 15.41
C ALA A 42 7.86 -6.02 16.75
N LEU A 43 7.18 -7.11 17.12
CA LEU A 43 7.47 -7.86 18.35
C LEU A 43 8.77 -8.67 18.29
N ARG A 44 9.07 -9.29 17.13
CA ARG A 44 10.31 -10.09 16.95
C ARG A 44 11.54 -9.22 16.72
N GLY A 45 11.35 -7.98 16.30
CA GLY A 45 12.42 -7.09 15.88
C GLY A 45 13.02 -7.50 14.54
N VAL A 46 13.79 -6.58 13.95
CA VAL A 46 14.51 -6.81 12.70
C VAL A 46 15.90 -7.33 13.01
N ARG A 47 16.32 -8.42 12.34
CA ARG A 47 17.68 -8.95 12.48
C ARG A 47 18.72 -7.89 12.09
N TYR A 48 19.44 -7.38 13.07
CA TYR A 48 20.56 -6.46 12.86
C TYR A 48 21.76 -7.20 12.29
N ARG A 49 22.40 -6.63 11.25
CA ARG A 49 23.68 -7.10 10.72
C ARG A 49 24.72 -6.00 10.95
N PRO A 50 25.84 -6.29 11.65
CA PRO A 50 26.87 -5.30 11.89
C PRO A 50 27.47 -4.84 10.56
N ALA A 51 27.40 -3.55 10.31
CA ALA A 51 27.94 -2.88 9.12
C ALA A 51 28.29 -1.44 9.48
N SER A 52 29.12 -0.78 8.67
CA SER A 52 29.38 0.65 8.84
C SER A 52 28.08 1.45 8.68
N ALA A 53 28.00 2.60 9.35
CA ALA A 53 26.82 3.48 9.26
C ALA A 53 26.48 3.85 7.81
N SER A 54 27.51 4.11 6.98
CA SER A 54 27.34 4.41 5.56
C SER A 54 26.76 3.25 4.75
N ALA A 55 27.18 2.01 5.04
CA ALA A 55 26.65 0.81 4.39
C ALA A 55 25.20 0.53 4.83
N MET A 56 24.89 0.71 6.11
CA MET A 56 23.52 0.58 6.63
C MET A 56 22.58 1.62 6.02
N LEU A 57 23.01 2.88 5.95
CA LEU A 57 22.21 3.97 5.41
C LEU A 57 21.90 3.78 3.92
N ARG A 58 22.80 3.17 3.14
CA ARG A 58 22.51 2.84 1.73
C ARG A 58 21.53 1.68 1.61
N ARG A 59 21.64 0.67 2.47
CA ARG A 59 20.81 -0.55 2.39
C ARG A 59 19.39 -0.33 2.93
N ASN A 60 19.23 0.48 3.99
CA ASN A 60 17.94 0.63 4.67
C ASN A 60 16.84 1.24 3.76
N PRO A 61 17.07 2.35 3.03
CA PRO A 61 16.12 2.90 2.08
C PRO A 61 15.86 1.97 0.89
N LEU A 62 16.87 1.22 0.43
CA LEU A 62 16.70 0.28 -0.67
C LEU A 62 15.77 -0.89 -0.29
N VAL A 63 15.83 -1.37 0.95
CA VAL A 63 14.98 -2.49 1.39
C VAL A 63 13.64 -1.98 1.93
N TYR A 64 13.67 -1.08 2.92
CA TYR A 64 12.47 -0.62 3.62
C TYR A 64 11.78 0.56 2.95
N GLY A 65 12.53 1.41 2.25
CA GLY A 65 11.95 2.50 1.45
C GLY A 65 11.29 1.97 0.19
N VAL A 66 12.03 1.28 -0.67
CA VAL A 66 11.47 0.70 -1.91
C VAL A 66 10.39 -0.34 -1.58
N GLY A 67 10.65 -1.23 -0.62
CA GLY A 67 9.64 -2.18 -0.15
C GLY A 67 8.39 -1.48 0.39
N GLY A 68 8.55 -0.42 1.17
CA GLY A 68 7.46 0.37 1.73
C GLY A 68 6.64 1.13 0.68
N VAL A 69 7.22 1.46 -0.48
CA VAL A 69 6.50 2.08 -1.60
C VAL A 69 5.79 1.02 -2.46
N LEU A 70 6.46 -0.07 -2.78
CA LEU A 70 5.92 -1.10 -3.67
C LEU A 70 4.82 -1.94 -3.02
N LEU A 71 4.98 -2.27 -1.74
CA LEU A 71 4.04 -3.13 -1.01
C LEU A 71 2.59 -2.59 -0.99
N PRO A 72 2.31 -1.32 -0.62
CA PRO A 72 0.95 -0.79 -0.64
C PRO A 72 0.39 -0.69 -2.06
N LEU A 73 1.20 -0.34 -3.06
CA LEU A 73 0.73 -0.26 -4.45
C LEU A 73 0.20 -1.61 -4.95
N VAL A 74 0.98 -2.68 -4.72
CA VAL A 74 0.58 -4.03 -5.11
C VAL A 74 -0.58 -4.53 -4.24
N GLY A 75 -0.52 -4.31 -2.93
CA GLY A 75 -1.53 -4.77 -1.98
C GLY A 75 -2.91 -4.14 -2.25
N ILE A 76 -2.97 -2.82 -2.41
CA ILE A 76 -4.23 -2.11 -2.70
C ILE A 76 -4.78 -2.55 -4.05
N LYS A 77 -3.94 -2.71 -5.08
CA LYS A 77 -4.40 -3.18 -6.41
C LYS A 77 -5.01 -4.57 -6.34
N LEU A 78 -4.39 -5.48 -5.58
CA LEU A 78 -4.93 -6.85 -5.40
C LEU A 78 -6.26 -6.84 -4.65
N ILE A 79 -6.39 -6.00 -3.61
CA ILE A 79 -7.64 -5.88 -2.87
C ILE A 79 -8.73 -5.26 -3.77
N ASP A 80 -8.40 -4.23 -4.55
CA ASP A 80 -9.32 -3.61 -5.50
C ASP A 80 -9.83 -4.61 -6.53
N LEU A 81 -8.96 -5.44 -7.10
CA LEU A 81 -9.36 -6.49 -8.02
C LEU A 81 -10.32 -7.50 -7.38
N LEU A 82 -10.14 -7.83 -6.10
CA LEU A 82 -11.05 -8.75 -5.39
C LEU A 82 -12.39 -8.09 -5.04
N VAL A 83 -12.36 -6.83 -4.60
CA VAL A 83 -13.53 -6.05 -4.22
C VAL A 83 -14.40 -5.72 -5.43
N SER A 84 -13.80 -5.42 -6.58
CA SER A 84 -14.52 -5.11 -7.82
C SER A 84 -15.21 -6.31 -8.46
N LEU A 85 -14.93 -7.54 -8.00
CA LEU A 85 -15.69 -8.74 -8.37
C LEU A 85 -17.03 -8.85 -7.61
N VAL A 86 -17.23 -8.06 -6.55
CA VAL A 86 -18.48 -8.06 -5.78
C VAL A 86 -19.52 -7.17 -6.46
N PRO A 87 -20.69 -7.72 -6.86
CA PRO A 87 -21.75 -6.94 -7.51
C PRO A 87 -22.23 -5.79 -6.62
N GLY A 88 -22.24 -4.56 -7.16
CA GLY A 88 -22.68 -3.34 -6.45
C GLY A 88 -21.56 -2.41 -5.96
N ILE A 89 -20.29 -2.81 -6.12
CA ILE A 89 -19.10 -2.00 -5.74
C ILE A 89 -18.26 -1.58 -6.97
N ALA A 90 -18.46 -2.26 -8.12
CA ALA A 90 -17.86 -1.96 -9.40
C ALA A 90 -18.45 -0.71 -10.06
#